data_AF-A0A7R9YTX5-F1
#
_entry.id   AF-A0A7R9YTX5-F1
#
_cell.length_a   1.000
_cell.length_b   1.000
_cell.length_c   1.000
_cell.angle_alpha   90.00
_cell.angle_beta   90.00
_cell.angle_gamma   90.00
#
_symmetry.space_group_name_H-M   'P 1'
#
loop_
_entity.id
_entity.type
_entity.pdbx_description
1 polymer ?
#
loop_
_entity_poly.entity_id
_entity_poly.type
_entity_poly.pdbx_seq_one_letter_code
_entity_poly.pdbx_strand_id
1 'polypeptide(L)'
;KTRRSVVSRVAPARPGDGLSVIWDRNYEDVYSDPGSPLSRRTKWGTYVLARVDAGDTLLLSGAGASDEGTRPFLDAFDLGTKSAQRLWQSADDCLESLGSLMSDGDPDADIKLDGL
;
A
#
# COMPACT_ATOMS: atom_id res chain seq x y z
N LYS A 1 22.27 13.74 -10.56
CA LYS A 1 20.97 14.37 -10.21
C LYS A 1 20.02 13.24 -9.89
N THR A 2 19.73 12.99 -8.62
CA THR A 2 18.83 11.91 -8.19
C THR A 2 17.38 12.39 -8.23
N ARG A 3 16.44 11.51 -8.61
CA ARG A 3 15.01 11.85 -8.62
C ARG A 3 14.43 11.61 -7.22
N ARG A 4 14.15 12.67 -6.46
CA ARG A 4 13.49 12.56 -5.15
C ARG A 4 11.98 12.35 -5.32
N SER A 5 11.40 11.44 -4.54
CA SER A 5 9.96 11.19 -4.44
C SER A 5 9.52 11.36 -2.99
N VAL A 6 8.44 12.12 -2.77
CA VAL A 6 7.86 12.36 -1.44
C VAL A 6 6.37 12.04 -1.48
N VAL A 7 5.91 11.20 -0.55
CA VAL A 7 4.50 10.88 -0.35
C VAL A 7 4.09 11.35 1.04
N SER A 8 2.94 12.03 1.12
CA SER A 8 2.45 12.61 2.38
C SER A 8 0.95 12.38 2.54
N ARG A 9 0.51 12.24 3.79
CA ARG A 9 -0.90 12.30 4.19
C ARG A 9 -1.27 13.74 4.51
N VAL A 10 -2.45 14.14 4.08
CA VAL A 10 -3.08 15.42 4.44
C VAL A 10 -4.42 15.14 5.10
N ALA A 11 -4.81 15.97 6.08
CA ALA A 11 -6.13 15.97 6.68
C ALA A 11 -6.92 17.17 6.14
N PRO A 12 -7.75 17.02 5.08
CA PRO A 12 -8.41 18.16 4.42
C PRO A 12 -9.33 18.96 5.35
N ALA A 13 -9.92 18.29 6.35
CA ALA A 13 -10.76 18.93 7.37
C ALA A 13 -9.97 19.77 8.38
N ARG A 14 -8.63 19.63 8.43
CA ARG A 14 -7.72 20.33 9.34
C ARG A 14 -6.51 20.88 8.57
N PRO A 15 -6.70 21.89 7.71
CA PRO A 15 -5.64 22.39 6.83
C PRO A 15 -4.44 22.99 7.59
N GLY A 16 -4.62 23.41 8.85
CA GLY A 16 -3.56 23.93 9.71
C GLY A 16 -2.55 22.89 10.21
N ASP A 17 -2.88 21.60 10.14
CA ASP A 17 -2.04 20.52 10.67
C ASP A 17 -0.85 20.18 9.74
N GLY A 18 -0.84 20.71 8.51
CA GLY A 18 0.24 20.50 7.54
C GLY A 18 0.24 19.10 6.91
N LEU A 19 1.35 18.77 6.24
CA LEU A 19 1.57 17.49 5.57
C LEU A 19 2.33 16.54 6.50
N SER A 20 1.81 15.33 6.69
CA SER A 20 2.53 14.25 7.38
C SER A 20 3.23 13.38 6.35
N VAL A 21 4.56 13.50 6.26
CA VAL A 21 5.38 12.71 5.32
C VAL A 21 5.33 11.23 5.71
N ILE A 22 4.95 10.38 4.75
CA ILE A 22 4.96 8.91 4.88
C ILE A 22 6.28 8.36 4.33
N TRP A 23 6.65 8.76 3.11
CA TRP A 23 7.88 8.35 2.45
C TRP A 23 8.60 9.55 1.85
N ASP A 24 9.93 9.54 1.96
CA ASP A 24 10.85 10.48 1.31
C ASP A 24 12.06 9.68 0.84
N ARG A 25 12.11 9.39 -0.46
CA ARG A 25 13.08 8.44 -1.02
C ARG A 25 13.66 8.90 -2.34
N ASN A 26 14.77 8.27 -2.73
CA ASN A 26 15.24 8.32 -4.11
C ASN A 26 14.38 7.37 -4.95
N TYR A 27 13.73 7.90 -5.98
CA TYR A 27 12.92 7.12 -6.93
C TYR A 27 13.77 6.10 -7.70
N GLU A 28 15.05 6.39 -7.92
CA GLU A 28 15.98 5.50 -8.62
C GLU A 28 16.46 4.33 -7.75
N ASP A 29 16.20 4.38 -6.44
CA ASP A 29 16.41 3.25 -5.54
C ASP A 29 15.15 2.37 -5.52
N VAL A 30 15.14 1.41 -6.44
CA VAL A 30 14.02 0.48 -6.65
C VAL A 30 13.97 -0.65 -5.62
N TYR A 31 15.07 -0.90 -4.90
CA TYR A 31 15.13 -1.94 -3.88
C TYR A 31 14.47 -1.50 -2.57
N SER A 32 14.46 -0.20 -2.30
CA SER A 32 13.73 0.39 -1.17
C SER A 32 12.30 0.81 -1.51
N ASP A 33 11.75 0.36 -2.65
CA ASP A 33 10.39 0.73 -3.06
C ASP A 33 9.35 0.08 -2.14
N PRO A 34 8.58 0.86 -1.34
CA PRO A 34 7.53 0.32 -0.47
C PRO A 34 6.29 -0.15 -1.27
N GLY A 35 6.30 0.02 -2.60
CA GLY A 35 5.16 -0.26 -3.45
C GLY A 35 4.15 0.88 -3.48
N SER A 36 2.95 0.56 -3.96
CA SER A 36 1.84 1.50 -4.12
C SER A 36 0.61 1.04 -3.33
N PRO A 37 -0.16 1.96 -2.73
CA PRO A 37 -1.43 1.62 -2.09
C PRO A 37 -2.41 0.97 -3.06
N LEU A 38 -3.00 -0.15 -2.64
CA LEU A 38 -4.08 -0.78 -3.37
C LEU A 38 -5.37 0.03 -3.27
N SER A 39 -6.22 -0.15 -4.27
CA SER A 39 -7.56 0.43 -4.30
C SER A 39 -8.61 -0.67 -4.38
N ARG A 40 -9.78 -0.38 -3.84
CA ARG A 40 -10.97 -1.22 -3.95
C ARG A 40 -12.07 -0.49 -4.70
N ARG A 41 -12.94 -1.24 -5.35
CA ARG A 41 -14.10 -0.70 -6.08
C ARG A 41 -15.22 -0.36 -5.10
N THR A 42 -15.91 0.76 -5.32
CA THR A 42 -17.10 1.18 -4.57
C THR A 42 -18.38 0.76 -5.28
N LYS A 43 -19.54 0.87 -4.61
CA LYS A 43 -20.85 0.61 -5.25
C LYS A 43 -21.16 1.52 -6.44
N TRP A 44 -20.53 2.70 -6.50
CA TRP A 44 -20.68 3.64 -7.62
C TRP A 44 -19.74 3.35 -8.78
N GLY A 45 -18.98 2.26 -8.72
CA GLY A 45 -18.01 1.88 -9.75
C GLY A 45 -16.73 2.72 -9.76
N THR A 46 -16.52 3.56 -8.74
CA THR A 46 -15.28 4.32 -8.53
C THR A 46 -14.29 3.51 -7.69
N TYR A 47 -13.08 4.05 -7.49
CA TYR A 47 -12.04 3.42 -6.68
C TYR A 47 -11.66 4.30 -5.49
N VAL A 48 -11.49 3.66 -4.33
CA VAL A 48 -10.99 4.30 -3.09
C VAL A 48 -9.83 3.48 -2.55
N LEU A 49 -8.98 4.09 -1.73
CA LEU A 49 -7.88 3.38 -1.07
C LEU A 49 -8.42 2.21 -0.24
N ALA A 50 -7.77 1.07 -0.37
CA ALA A 50 -8.09 -0.14 0.36
C ALA A 50 -7.59 -0.03 1.80
N ARG A 51 -8.48 0.42 2.70
CA ARG A 51 -8.24 0.46 4.15
C ARG A 51 -8.68 -0.84 4.80
N VAL A 52 -8.00 -1.21 5.88
CA VAL A 52 -8.24 -2.43 6.64
C VAL A 52 -8.80 -2.09 8.04
N ASP A 53 -9.78 -2.87 8.50
CA ASP A 53 -10.34 -2.90 9.86
C ASP A 53 -10.77 -1.54 10.44
N ALA A 54 -11.43 -0.71 9.62
CA ALA A 54 -11.86 0.65 9.97
C ALA A 54 -10.72 1.56 10.50
N GLY A 55 -9.48 1.15 10.25
CA GLY A 55 -8.29 1.73 10.86
C GLY A 55 -7.43 2.55 9.91
N ASP A 56 -6.22 2.81 10.37
CA ASP A 56 -5.18 3.58 9.69
C ASP A 56 -4.22 2.65 8.90
N THR A 57 -4.65 1.43 8.56
CA THR A 57 -3.84 0.47 7.81
C THR A 57 -4.22 0.44 6.33
N LEU A 58 -3.21 0.50 5.46
CA LEU A 58 -3.34 0.39 4.00
C LEU A 58 -2.71 -0.91 3.51
N LEU A 59 -3.30 -1.50 2.47
CA LEU A 59 -2.63 -2.55 1.72
C LEU A 59 -1.73 -1.94 0.65
N LEU A 60 -0.46 -2.35 0.62
CA LEU A 60 0.52 -1.94 -0.38
C LEU A 60 0.94 -3.12 -1.24
N SER A 61 1.18 -2.86 -2.52
CA SER A 61 1.74 -3.86 -3.43
C SER A 61 2.85 -3.27 -4.27
N GLY A 62 3.88 -4.06 -4.55
CA GLY A 62 5.01 -3.63 -5.38
C GLY A 62 5.64 -4.79 -6.12
N ALA A 63 6.55 -4.47 -7.04
CA ALA A 63 7.30 -5.45 -7.80
C ALA A 63 8.34 -6.19 -6.93
N GLY A 64 8.78 -5.60 -5.82
CA GLY A 64 9.76 -6.20 -4.91
C GLY A 64 11.08 -6.52 -5.59
N ALA A 65 11.66 -5.53 -6.28
CA ALA A 65 12.97 -5.68 -6.89
C ALA A 65 14.04 -5.92 -5.82
N SER A 66 14.86 -6.95 -6.03
CA SER A 66 15.94 -7.34 -5.13
C SER A 66 17.09 -7.97 -5.94
N ASP A 67 18.22 -8.23 -5.28
CA ASP A 67 19.35 -8.95 -5.90
C ASP A 67 18.99 -10.40 -6.29
N GLU A 68 18.00 -10.99 -5.63
CA GLU A 68 17.46 -12.33 -5.93
C GLU A 68 16.47 -12.29 -7.11
N GLY A 69 16.18 -11.10 -7.65
CA GLY A 69 15.21 -10.88 -8.71
C GLY A 69 13.98 -10.10 -8.25
N THR A 70 12.97 -10.04 -9.12
CA THR A 70 11.71 -9.34 -8.85
C THR A 70 10.75 -10.29 -8.16
N ARG A 71 10.41 -9.99 -6.90
CA ARG A 71 9.52 -10.80 -6.07
C ARG A 71 8.34 -9.96 -5.59
N PRO A 72 7.24 -9.89 -6.36
CA PRO A 72 6.09 -9.09 -6.01
C PRO A 72 5.54 -9.43 -4.64
N PHE A 73 4.96 -8.44 -3.97
CA PHE A 73 4.54 -8.58 -2.58
C PHE A 73 3.23 -7.88 -2.26
N LEU A 74 2.68 -8.23 -1.10
CA LEU A 74 1.57 -7.58 -0.43
C LEU A 74 1.97 -7.26 1.01
N ASP A 75 1.92 -5.98 1.38
CA ASP A 75 2.20 -5.49 2.72
C ASP A 75 0.94 -4.86 3.35
N ALA A 76 0.77 -5.03 4.66
CA ALA A 76 -0.08 -4.19 5.48
C ALA A 76 0.75 -3.05 6.08
N PHE A 77 0.39 -1.81 5.78
CA PHE A 77 1.12 -0.62 6.22
C PHE A 77 0.29 0.21 7.19
N ASP A 78 0.76 0.36 8.42
CA ASP A 78 0.11 1.16 9.45
C ASP A 78 0.55 2.63 9.34
N LEU A 79 -0.39 3.54 9.08
CA LEU A 79 -0.14 4.97 8.90
C LEU A 79 0.28 5.70 10.19
N GLY A 80 -0.01 5.13 11.36
CA GLY A 80 0.32 5.74 12.65
C GLY A 80 1.77 5.49 13.05
N THR A 81 2.20 4.23 12.98
CA THR A 81 3.55 3.74 13.27
C THR A 81 4.52 3.90 12.10
N LYS A 82 3.98 4.04 10.87
CA LYS A 82 4.73 4.05 9.60
C LYS A 82 5.52 2.76 9.37
N SER A 83 4.97 1.64 9.81
CA SER A 83 5.58 0.32 9.67
C SER A 83 4.80 -0.55 8.69
N ALA A 84 5.51 -1.38 7.95
CA ALA A 84 4.95 -2.34 7.01
C ALA A 84 5.15 -3.77 7.54
N GLN A 85 4.10 -4.59 7.46
CA GLN A 85 4.14 -6.01 7.72
C GLN A 85 3.89 -6.77 6.41
N ARG A 86 4.81 -7.68 6.06
CA ARG A 86 4.67 -8.56 4.90
C ARG A 86 3.56 -9.59 5.12
N LEU A 87 2.51 -9.53 4.30
CA LEU A 87 1.43 -10.51 4.31
C LEU A 87 1.69 -11.65 3.33
N TRP A 88 2.24 -11.33 2.16
CA TRP A 88 2.54 -12.30 1.11
C TRP A 88 3.67 -11.82 0.21
N GLN A 89 4.45 -12.76 -0.33
CA GLN A 89 5.46 -12.51 -1.35
C GLN A 89 5.51 -13.69 -2.33
N SER A 90 5.71 -13.41 -3.61
CA SER A 90 5.96 -14.43 -4.64
C SER A 90 7.17 -15.30 -4.26
N ALA A 91 7.10 -16.60 -4.54
CA ALA A 91 8.24 -17.51 -4.41
C ALA A 91 9.40 -17.09 -5.33
N ASP A 92 10.58 -17.69 -5.13
CA ASP A 92 11.79 -17.43 -5.92
C ASP A 92 11.76 -18.06 -7.31
N ASP A 93 11.01 -19.15 -7.49
CA ASP A 93 10.82 -19.87 -8.75
C ASP A 93 9.59 -19.42 -9.55
N CYS A 94 8.82 -18.47 -9.01
CA CYS A 94 7.56 -18.00 -9.58
C CYS A 94 7.53 -16.47 -9.71
N LEU A 95 6.85 -15.96 -10.75
CA LEU A 95 6.52 -14.55 -10.88
C LEU A 95 5.00 -14.37 -10.78
N GLU A 96 4.49 -14.37 -9.55
CA GLU A 96 3.09 -14.10 -9.26
C GLU A 96 2.92 -12.65 -8.81
N SER A 97 1.81 -12.03 -9.22
CA SER A 97 1.49 -10.66 -8.83
C SER A 97 0.01 -10.54 -8.48
N LEU A 98 -0.32 -9.56 -7.66
CA LEU A 98 -1.70 -9.31 -7.26
C LEU A 98 -2.51 -8.83 -8.47
N GLY A 99 -3.58 -9.54 -8.80
CA GLY A 99 -4.46 -9.18 -9.91
C GLY A 99 -5.49 -8.11 -9.53
N SER A 100 -6.40 -8.46 -8.61
CA SER A 100 -7.45 -7.55 -8.16
C SER A 100 -7.82 -7.81 -6.71
N LEU A 101 -8.17 -6.75 -6.00
CA LEU A 101 -8.66 -6.82 -4.63
C LEU A 101 -10.17 -6.93 -4.64
N MET A 102 -10.69 -8.03 -4.12
CA MET A 102 -12.12 -8.32 -4.05
C MET A 102 -12.55 -8.45 -2.59
N SER A 103 -13.75 -7.97 -2.29
CA SER A 103 -14.40 -8.16 -0.99
C SER A 103 -15.84 -8.55 -1.25
N ASP A 104 -16.28 -9.66 -0.66
CA ASP A 104 -17.65 -10.18 -0.78
C ASP A 104 -18.65 -9.43 0.13
N GLY A 105 -18.14 -8.52 0.97
CA GLY A 105 -18.93 -7.72 1.91
C GLY A 105 -19.57 -6.49 1.27
N ASP A 106 -20.00 -5.56 2.12
CA ASP A 106 -20.46 -4.25 1.66
C ASP A 106 -19.34 -3.56 0.86
N PRO A 107 -19.56 -3.23 -0.42
CA PRO A 107 -18.56 -2.57 -1.27
C PRO A 107 -18.18 -1.18 -0.78
N ASP A 108 -18.86 -0.61 0.22
CA ASP A 108 -18.45 0.62 0.88
C ASP A 108 -17.75 0.39 2.22
N ALA A 109 -17.79 -0.83 2.77
CA ALA A 109 -17.09 -1.16 4.02
C ALA A 109 -15.57 -1.29 3.81
N ASP A 110 -14.83 -1.07 4.89
CA ASP A 110 -13.39 -1.33 4.90
C ASP A 110 -13.13 -2.84 4.86
N ILE A 111 -11.94 -3.21 4.38
CA ILE A 111 -11.54 -4.60 4.17
C ILE A 111 -11.29 -5.23 5.54
N LYS A 112 -11.78 -6.44 5.74
CA LYS A 112 -11.47 -7.25 6.92
C LYS A 112 -10.42 -8.28 6.55
N LEU A 113 -9.38 -8.39 7.35
CA LEU A 113 -8.39 -9.45 7.22
C LEU A 113 -8.46 -10.32 8.47
N ASP A 114 -8.93 -11.55 8.31
CA ASP A 114 -8.96 -12.50 9.41
C ASP A 114 -7.52 -12.92 9.75
N GLY A 115 -7.10 -12.71 11.01
CA GLY A 115 -5.82 -13.21 11.51
C GLY A 115 -4.63 -12.25 11.42
N LEU A 116 -4.89 -10.93 11.32
CA LEU A 116 -3.90 -9.89 11.62
C LEU A 116 -3.94 -9.49 13.10
#